data_AF-I7MK41-F1
#
_entry.id   AF-I7MK41-F1
#
_cell.length_a   1.000
_cell.length_b   1.000
_cell.length_c   1.000
_cell.angle_alpha   90.00
_cell.angle_beta   90.00
_cell.angle_gamma   90.00
#
_symmetry.space_group_name_H-M   'P 1'
#
loop_
_entity.id
_entity.type
_entity.pdbx_description
1 polymer ?
#
loop_
_entity_poly.entity_id
_entity_poly.type
_entity_poly.pdbx_seq_one_letter_code
_entity_poly.pdbx_strand_id
1 'polypeptide(L)'
;MSVGSKDLITDLFSQFDLFYNKHIGPFNQVVAPINQVLEKIAKEVFDNDVTSDQIKLLLCFVGIIPLGFILFQIKSPLLRHVYSSLLGFILSFLVYGGNVISSHVMTLVTYILCAIFGRHSQKVVFVFCLTFLSVHHIYRQITDYGGWRMDVSVILMMNFCKLVSFAFCYSDGFKDEKQLSEDQKERRIQKLPNIFSFFSYINFLGSAIAGPTFDYYEFDNFINLKNGYANIPHPILDTFKNLGIGMVYLFITARVLPKFPLEHVLTPEYGDLNLLSKVVYYNLAIIKLEQDIMQVG
;
A
#
# COMPACT_ATOMS: atom_id res chain seq x y z
N MET A 1 24.57 -0.20 -30.80
CA MET A 1 24.75 -0.69 -29.40
C MET A 1 23.42 -0.97 -28.67
N SER A 2 22.30 -1.25 -29.35
CA SER A 2 20.95 -1.27 -28.73
C SER A 2 20.18 -2.60 -28.83
N VAL A 3 20.77 -3.66 -29.39
CA VAL A 3 20.03 -4.92 -29.60
C VAL A 3 20.18 -5.88 -28.39
N GLY A 4 21.37 -5.99 -27.79
CA GLY A 4 21.62 -6.98 -26.73
C GLY A 4 21.04 -6.72 -25.34
N SER A 5 20.58 -5.50 -25.00
CA SER A 5 20.02 -5.22 -23.66
C SER A 5 18.52 -5.45 -23.57
N LYS A 6 17.78 -5.35 -24.68
CA LYS A 6 16.34 -5.62 -24.72
C LYS A 6 16.06 -7.11 -24.54
N ASP A 7 16.91 -7.96 -25.09
CA ASP A 7 16.78 -9.42 -24.98
C ASP A 7 17.00 -9.88 -23.53
N LEU A 8 18.01 -9.34 -22.84
CA LEU A 8 18.32 -9.73 -21.45
C LEU A 8 17.20 -9.39 -20.45
N ILE A 9 16.59 -8.20 -20.56
CA ILE A 9 15.51 -7.77 -19.66
C ILE A 9 14.25 -8.62 -19.90
N THR A 10 13.94 -8.88 -21.18
CA THR A 10 12.78 -9.69 -21.55
C THR A 10 12.95 -11.13 -21.08
N ASP A 11 14.15 -11.70 -21.23
CA ASP A 11 14.49 -13.04 -20.74
C ASP A 11 14.38 -13.13 -19.20
N LEU A 12 14.88 -12.11 -18.48
CA LEU A 12 14.77 -12.06 -17.02
C LEU A 12 13.31 -12.05 -16.56
N PHE A 13 12.44 -11.25 -17.19
CA PHE A 13 11.03 -11.22 -16.83
C PHE A 13 10.29 -12.50 -17.24
N SER A 14 10.66 -13.13 -18.35
CA SER A 14 10.13 -14.45 -18.70
C SER A 14 10.51 -15.52 -17.67
N GLN A 15 11.74 -15.50 -17.17
CA GLN A 15 12.16 -16.39 -16.08
C GLN A 15 11.42 -16.09 -14.78
N PHE A 16 11.17 -14.82 -14.47
CA PHE A 16 10.35 -14.42 -13.34
C PHE A 16 8.91 -14.94 -13.48
N ASP A 17 8.29 -14.82 -14.65
CA ASP A 17 6.94 -15.33 -14.91
C ASP A 17 6.88 -16.85 -14.77
N LEU A 18 7.88 -17.57 -15.27
CA LEU A 18 8.01 -19.02 -15.09
C LEU A 18 8.12 -19.40 -13.62
N PHE A 19 8.97 -18.71 -12.87
CA PHE A 19 9.11 -18.91 -11.43
C PHE A 19 7.79 -18.61 -10.70
N TYR A 20 7.17 -17.47 -11.01
CA TYR A 20 5.91 -17.03 -10.43
C TYR A 20 4.82 -18.07 -10.69
N ASN A 21 4.57 -18.44 -11.94
CA ASN A 21 3.51 -19.38 -12.30
C ASN A 21 3.72 -20.76 -11.66
N LYS A 22 4.96 -21.19 -11.50
CA LYS A 22 5.29 -22.48 -10.88
C LYS A 22 5.14 -22.47 -9.36
N HIS A 23 5.58 -21.40 -8.69
CA HIS A 23 5.75 -21.40 -7.23
C HIS A 23 4.74 -20.52 -6.48
N ILE A 24 4.30 -19.41 -7.10
CA ILE A 24 3.40 -18.43 -6.47
C ILE A 24 1.98 -18.54 -7.04
N GLY A 25 1.86 -18.76 -8.35
CA GLY A 25 0.60 -18.93 -9.08
C GLY A 25 -0.38 -19.91 -8.43
N PRO A 26 0.04 -21.08 -7.89
CA PRO A 26 -0.87 -22.01 -7.23
C PRO A 26 -1.61 -21.41 -6.03
N PHE A 27 -1.01 -20.45 -5.31
CA PHE A 27 -1.68 -19.79 -4.18
C PHE A 27 -2.88 -18.94 -4.61
N ASN A 28 -2.89 -18.46 -5.86
CA ASN A 28 -4.04 -17.70 -6.39
C ASN A 28 -5.30 -18.56 -6.51
N GLN A 29 -5.18 -19.89 -6.53
CA GLN A 29 -6.35 -20.78 -6.52
C GLN A 29 -7.16 -20.67 -5.23
N VAL A 30 -6.54 -20.26 -4.11
CA VAL A 30 -7.23 -20.07 -2.82
C VAL A 30 -8.26 -18.94 -2.91
N VAL A 31 -7.95 -17.87 -3.64
CA VAL A 31 -8.84 -16.71 -3.81
C VAL A 31 -9.71 -16.80 -5.07
N ALA A 32 -9.46 -17.78 -5.94
CA ALA A 32 -10.18 -17.93 -7.22
C ALA A 32 -11.72 -18.05 -7.07
N PRO A 33 -12.28 -18.80 -6.10
CA PRO A 33 -13.72 -18.86 -5.92
C PRO A 33 -14.33 -17.50 -5.56
N ILE A 34 -13.62 -16.72 -4.74
CA ILE A 34 -14.04 -15.36 -4.35
C ILE A 34 -14.00 -14.47 -5.60
N ASN A 35 -12.92 -14.53 -6.38
CA ASN A 35 -12.79 -13.76 -7.61
C ASN A 35 -13.94 -14.04 -8.59
N GLN A 36 -14.30 -15.31 -8.80
CA GLN A 36 -15.41 -15.69 -9.69
C GLN A 36 -16.77 -15.13 -9.24
N VAL A 37 -17.04 -15.12 -7.93
CA VAL A 37 -18.28 -14.53 -7.40
C VAL A 37 -18.29 -13.02 -7.62
N LEU A 38 -17.16 -12.36 -7.37
CA LEU A 38 -17.05 -10.91 -7.52
C LEU A 38 -17.06 -10.46 -8.99
N GLU A 39 -16.54 -11.26 -9.91
CA GLU A 39 -16.66 -11.05 -11.35
C GLU A 39 -18.13 -11.12 -11.81
N LYS A 40 -18.92 -12.06 -11.26
CA LYS A 40 -20.37 -12.10 -11.54
C LYS A 40 -21.07 -10.84 -11.04
N ILE A 41 -20.76 -10.39 -9.82
CA ILE A 41 -21.32 -9.17 -9.26
C ILE A 41 -20.92 -7.94 -10.08
N ALA A 42 -19.64 -7.84 -10.49
CA ALA A 42 -19.14 -6.78 -11.36
C ALA A 42 -19.94 -6.69 -12.66
N LYS A 43 -20.23 -7.83 -13.28
CA LYS A 43 -21.01 -7.92 -14.50
C LYS A 43 -22.49 -7.59 -14.30
N GLU A 44 -23.13 -8.15 -13.27
CA GLU A 44 -24.58 -8.03 -13.07
C GLU A 44 -25.02 -6.69 -12.48
N VAL A 45 -24.20 -6.09 -11.62
CA VAL A 45 -24.56 -4.87 -10.86
C VAL A 45 -23.94 -3.62 -11.48
N PHE A 46 -22.74 -3.73 -12.04
CA PHE A 46 -21.94 -2.59 -12.49
C PHE A 46 -21.66 -2.60 -13.99
N ASP A 47 -22.26 -3.50 -14.78
CA ASP A 47 -22.06 -3.64 -16.23
C ASP A 47 -20.57 -3.69 -16.68
N ASN A 48 -19.70 -4.22 -15.80
CA ASN A 48 -18.22 -4.22 -15.93
C ASN A 48 -17.52 -2.85 -15.87
N ASP A 49 -18.20 -1.78 -15.49
CA ASP A 49 -17.55 -0.48 -15.23
C ASP A 49 -16.56 -0.56 -14.05
N VAL A 50 -16.74 -1.54 -13.15
CA VAL A 50 -15.93 -1.78 -11.96
C VAL A 50 -15.30 -3.17 -12.03
N THR A 51 -13.99 -3.26 -11.79
CA THR A 51 -13.27 -4.54 -11.82
C THR A 51 -13.43 -5.32 -10.50
N SER A 52 -13.32 -6.66 -10.57
CA SER A 52 -13.44 -7.52 -9.38
C SER A 52 -12.41 -7.17 -8.29
N ASP A 53 -11.23 -6.69 -8.67
CA ASP A 53 -10.18 -6.20 -7.78
C ASP A 53 -10.58 -4.96 -6.97
N GLN A 54 -11.30 -4.02 -7.58
CA GLN A 54 -11.80 -2.83 -6.90
C GLN A 54 -12.90 -3.18 -5.91
N ILE A 55 -13.79 -4.11 -6.27
CA ILE A 55 -14.83 -4.60 -5.37
C ILE A 55 -14.18 -5.30 -4.17
N LYS A 56 -13.17 -6.15 -4.39
CA LYS A 56 -12.39 -6.79 -3.31
C LYS A 56 -11.78 -5.76 -2.38
N LEU A 57 -11.11 -4.74 -2.93
CA LEU A 57 -10.49 -3.67 -2.16
C LEU A 57 -11.52 -2.95 -1.28
N LEU A 58 -12.65 -2.55 -1.85
CA LEU A 58 -13.73 -1.87 -1.12
C LEU A 58 -14.31 -2.75 -0.01
N LEU A 59 -14.59 -4.02 -0.30
CA LEU A 59 -15.08 -4.97 0.70
C LEU A 59 -14.08 -5.15 1.84
N CYS A 60 -12.79 -5.22 1.54
CA CYS A 60 -11.76 -5.32 2.56
C CYS A 60 -11.65 -4.03 3.39
N PHE A 61 -11.75 -2.84 2.78
CA PHE A 61 -11.78 -1.58 3.53
C PHE A 61 -12.97 -1.48 4.48
N VAL A 62 -14.17 -1.85 4.00
CA VAL A 62 -15.36 -1.91 4.85
C VAL A 62 -15.18 -2.96 5.94
N GLY A 63 -14.60 -4.12 5.61
CA GLY A 63 -14.29 -5.20 6.55
C GLY A 63 -13.26 -4.83 7.62
N ILE A 64 -12.31 -3.93 7.34
CA ILE A 64 -11.35 -3.44 8.33
C ILE A 64 -12.06 -2.68 9.46
N ILE A 65 -13.21 -2.05 9.24
CA ILE A 65 -13.92 -1.28 10.27
C ILE A 65 -14.33 -2.14 11.48
N PRO A 66 -15.12 -3.23 11.32
CA PRO A 66 -15.46 -4.10 12.44
C PRO A 66 -14.23 -4.82 13.02
N LEU A 67 -13.26 -5.22 12.19
CA LEU A 67 -12.02 -5.85 12.65
C LEU A 67 -11.17 -4.90 13.51
N GLY A 68 -11.11 -3.61 13.14
CA GLY A 68 -10.45 -2.57 13.91
C GLY A 68 -11.13 -2.30 15.25
N PHE A 69 -12.47 -2.38 15.30
CA PHE A 69 -13.22 -2.28 16.55
C PHE A 69 -12.92 -3.46 17.49
N ILE A 70 -12.81 -4.68 16.96
CA ILE A 70 -12.39 -5.85 17.74
C ILE A 70 -10.95 -5.65 18.26
N LEU A 71 -10.02 -5.19 17.41
CA LEU A 71 -8.65 -4.88 17.84
C LEU A 71 -8.61 -3.85 18.98
N PHE A 72 -9.47 -2.83 18.95
CA PHE A 72 -9.57 -1.83 20.02
C PHE A 72 -9.96 -2.44 21.39
N GLN A 73 -10.78 -3.49 21.39
CA GLN A 73 -11.19 -4.19 22.61
C GLN A 73 -10.08 -5.06 23.20
N ILE A 74 -9.16 -5.57 22.38
CA ILE A 74 -8.04 -6.41 22.83
C ILE A 74 -7.02 -5.57 23.61
N LYS A 75 -6.79 -5.92 24.88
CA LYS A 75 -5.81 -5.25 25.75
C LYS A 75 -4.47 -5.96 25.85
N SER A 76 -4.41 -7.26 25.59
CA SER A 76 -3.16 -8.03 25.63
C SER A 76 -2.26 -7.68 24.43
N PRO A 77 -1.02 -7.18 24.62
CA PRO A 77 -0.12 -6.81 23.52
C PRO A 77 0.18 -7.96 22.57
N LEU A 78 0.44 -9.16 23.10
CA LEU A 78 0.71 -10.35 22.28
C LEU A 78 -0.49 -10.68 21.39
N LEU A 79 -1.71 -10.63 21.95
CA LEU A 79 -2.92 -10.91 21.18
C LEU A 79 -3.16 -9.84 20.12
N ARG A 80 -2.87 -8.56 20.41
CA ARG A 80 -2.93 -7.47 19.41
C ARG A 80 -1.95 -7.72 18.26
N HIS A 81 -0.71 -8.13 18.56
CA HIS A 81 0.29 -8.46 17.54
C HIS A 81 -0.16 -9.62 16.64
N VAL A 82 -0.59 -10.73 17.24
CA VAL A 82 -1.06 -11.92 16.50
C VAL A 82 -2.29 -11.58 15.67
N TYR A 83 -3.29 -10.95 16.28
CA TYR A 83 -4.53 -10.56 15.62
C TYR A 83 -4.26 -9.63 14.43
N SER A 84 -3.49 -8.56 14.65
CA SER A 84 -3.20 -7.58 13.61
C SER A 84 -2.39 -8.18 12.48
N SER A 85 -1.34 -8.95 12.80
CA SER A 85 -0.47 -9.55 11.80
C SER A 85 -1.19 -10.62 10.97
N LEU A 86 -2.00 -11.47 11.61
CA LEU A 86 -2.69 -12.55 10.92
C LEU A 86 -3.78 -12.01 10.01
N LEU A 87 -4.63 -11.11 10.50
CA LEU A 87 -5.69 -10.53 9.69
C LEU A 87 -5.17 -9.58 8.64
N GLY A 88 -4.12 -8.80 8.94
CA GLY A 88 -3.46 -7.97 7.94
C GLY A 88 -2.89 -8.82 6.80
N PHE A 89 -2.26 -9.96 7.11
CA PHE A 89 -1.80 -10.91 6.09
C PHE A 89 -2.97 -11.49 5.28
N ILE A 90 -4.03 -11.95 5.93
CA ILE A 90 -5.22 -12.53 5.25
C ILE A 90 -5.83 -11.50 4.30
N LEU A 91 -6.07 -10.27 4.75
CA LEU A 91 -6.65 -9.22 3.92
C LEU A 91 -5.75 -8.86 2.74
N SER A 92 -4.44 -8.74 2.97
CA SER A 92 -3.48 -8.48 1.89
C SER A 92 -3.47 -9.62 0.87
N PHE A 93 -3.55 -10.87 1.34
CA PHE A 93 -3.64 -12.04 0.47
C PHE A 93 -4.96 -12.11 -0.30
N LEU A 94 -6.08 -11.70 0.30
CA LEU A 94 -7.37 -11.62 -0.40
C LEU A 94 -7.34 -10.59 -1.55
N VAL A 95 -6.66 -9.46 -1.36
CA VAL A 95 -6.57 -8.39 -2.37
C VAL A 95 -5.53 -8.72 -3.44
N TYR A 96 -4.31 -9.10 -3.05
CA TYR A 96 -3.17 -9.26 -3.96
C TYR A 96 -2.88 -10.70 -4.36
N GLY A 97 -3.56 -11.68 -3.78
CA GLY A 97 -3.28 -13.10 -3.98
C GLY A 97 -1.86 -13.48 -3.54
N GLY A 98 -1.25 -14.39 -4.31
CA GLY A 98 0.12 -14.85 -4.12
C GLY A 98 1.17 -13.75 -4.26
N ASN A 99 0.87 -12.64 -4.94
CA ASN A 99 1.82 -11.53 -5.08
C ASN A 99 2.23 -10.92 -3.73
N VAL A 100 1.42 -11.07 -2.68
CA VAL A 100 1.76 -10.63 -1.31
C VAL A 100 3.09 -11.21 -0.80
N ILE A 101 3.54 -12.32 -1.39
CA ILE A 101 4.84 -12.93 -1.09
C ILE A 101 5.99 -11.95 -1.38
N SER A 102 5.92 -11.15 -2.46
CA SER A 102 6.95 -10.15 -2.75
C SER A 102 7.14 -9.14 -1.61
N SER A 103 6.03 -8.72 -0.99
CA SER A 103 6.03 -7.84 0.20
C SER A 103 6.71 -8.50 1.40
N HIS A 104 6.47 -9.80 1.61
CA HIS A 104 7.09 -10.55 2.70
C HIS A 104 8.57 -10.86 2.46
N VAL A 105 8.97 -11.09 1.21
CA VAL A 105 10.37 -11.23 0.79
C VAL A 105 11.13 -9.93 1.05
N MET A 106 10.58 -8.79 0.62
CA MET A 106 11.18 -7.47 0.87
C MET A 106 11.35 -7.20 2.37
N THR A 107 10.36 -7.58 3.17
CA THR A 107 10.39 -7.47 4.63
C THR A 107 11.46 -8.38 5.25
N LEU A 108 11.48 -9.66 4.88
CA LEU A 108 12.42 -10.63 5.43
C LEU A 108 13.87 -10.27 5.12
N VAL A 109 14.16 -9.93 3.85
CA VAL A 109 15.50 -9.52 3.43
C VAL A 109 15.94 -8.27 4.18
N THR A 110 15.04 -7.28 4.33
CA THR A 110 15.35 -6.08 5.13
C THR A 110 15.70 -6.42 6.58
N TYR A 111 14.93 -7.31 7.23
CA TYR A 111 15.23 -7.75 8.59
C TYR A 111 16.61 -8.41 8.69
N ILE A 112 16.94 -9.28 7.73
CA ILE A 112 18.24 -9.95 7.65
C ILE A 112 19.37 -8.94 7.44
N LEU A 113 19.20 -7.96 6.54
CA LEU A 113 20.18 -6.89 6.32
C LEU A 113 20.41 -6.07 7.59
N CYS A 114 19.35 -5.73 8.33
CA CYS A 114 19.48 -5.06 9.64
C CYS A 114 20.20 -5.94 10.67
N ALA A 115 19.98 -7.25 10.67
CA ALA A 115 20.66 -8.17 11.57
C ALA A 115 22.15 -8.34 11.24
N ILE A 116 22.52 -8.38 9.95
CA ILE A 116 23.90 -8.59 9.48
C ILE A 116 24.73 -7.30 9.58
N PHE A 117 24.23 -6.20 9.02
CA PHE A 117 24.95 -4.93 8.97
C PHE A 117 24.79 -4.08 10.24
N GLY A 118 23.93 -4.53 11.16
CA GLY A 118 23.66 -3.84 12.42
C GLY A 118 23.27 -2.37 12.18
N ARG A 119 23.97 -1.46 12.83
CA ARG A 119 23.67 -0.01 12.86
C ARG A 119 24.02 0.73 11.58
N HIS A 120 24.66 0.08 10.62
CA HIS A 120 25.02 0.67 9.33
C HIS A 120 24.17 0.12 8.17
N SER A 121 23.04 -0.55 8.49
CA SER A 121 22.16 -1.17 7.50
C SER A 121 21.39 -0.18 6.62
N GLN A 122 21.19 1.07 7.04
CA GLN A 122 20.27 2.03 6.42
C GLN A 122 20.52 2.25 4.93
N LYS A 123 21.78 2.39 4.51
CA LYS A 123 22.12 2.60 3.09
C LYS A 123 21.90 1.34 2.26
N VAL A 124 22.26 0.18 2.82
CA VAL A 124 22.10 -1.11 2.15
C VAL A 124 20.63 -1.46 2.00
N VAL A 125 19.84 -1.26 3.06
CA VAL A 125 18.38 -1.43 3.05
C VAL A 125 17.73 -0.48 2.06
N PHE A 126 18.14 0.79 2.02
CA PHE A 126 17.63 1.76 1.05
C PHE A 126 17.86 1.30 -0.39
N VAL A 127 19.10 0.95 -0.75
CA VAL A 127 19.44 0.49 -2.11
C VAL A 127 18.66 -0.78 -2.46
N PHE A 128 18.58 -1.75 -1.54
CA PHE A 128 17.81 -2.97 -1.75
C PHE A 128 16.32 -2.67 -1.97
N CYS A 129 15.69 -1.92 -1.07
CA CYS A 129 14.26 -1.63 -1.14
C CYS A 129 13.90 -0.83 -2.38
N LEU A 130 14.72 0.17 -2.73
CA LEU A 130 14.53 0.99 -3.93
C LEU A 130 14.66 0.13 -5.19
N THR A 131 15.68 -0.71 -5.27
CA THR A 131 15.89 -1.60 -6.42
C THR A 131 14.75 -2.60 -6.55
N PHE A 132 14.34 -3.24 -5.46
CA PHE A 132 13.25 -4.22 -5.44
C PHE A 132 11.93 -3.60 -5.89
N LEU A 133 11.59 -2.42 -5.38
CA LEU A 133 10.39 -1.67 -5.78
C LEU A 133 10.48 -1.22 -7.24
N SER A 134 11.64 -0.72 -7.68
CA SER A 134 11.84 -0.28 -9.07
C SER A 134 11.66 -1.40 -10.07
N VAL A 135 12.16 -2.61 -9.78
CA VAL A 135 11.97 -3.79 -10.64
C VAL A 135 10.49 -4.12 -10.80
N HIS A 136 9.69 -4.05 -9.72
CA HIS A 136 8.24 -4.30 -9.80
C HIS A 136 7.51 -3.23 -10.64
N HIS A 137 7.88 -1.95 -10.49
CA HIS A 137 7.30 -0.89 -11.32
C HIS A 137 7.70 -1.00 -12.79
N ILE A 138 8.96 -1.31 -13.09
CA ILE A 138 9.43 -1.52 -14.47
C ILE A 138 8.72 -2.73 -15.08
N TYR A 139 8.59 -3.83 -14.33
CA TYR A 139 7.84 -5.00 -14.78
C TYR A 139 6.39 -4.63 -15.12
N ARG A 140 5.69 -3.93 -14.22
CA ARG A 140 4.32 -3.46 -14.45
C ARG A 140 4.22 -2.53 -15.67
N GLN A 141 5.17 -1.63 -15.88
CA GLN A 141 5.19 -0.75 -17.05
C GLN A 141 5.32 -1.52 -18.37
N ILE A 142 5.93 -2.70 -18.36
CA ILE A 142 6.12 -3.53 -19.56
C ILE A 142 4.91 -4.46 -19.77
N THR A 143 4.34 -5.02 -18.71
CA THR A 143 3.28 -6.04 -18.79
C THR A 143 1.87 -5.46 -18.77
N ASP A 144 1.66 -4.31 -18.13
CA ASP A 144 0.35 -3.69 -17.91
C ASP A 144 0.47 -2.16 -17.97
N TYR A 145 0.93 -1.64 -19.11
CA TYR A 145 1.13 -0.20 -19.32
C TYR A 145 -0.20 0.55 -19.26
N GLY A 146 -0.35 1.45 -18.28
CA GLY A 146 -1.60 2.19 -18.09
C GLY A 146 -2.75 1.33 -17.55
N GLY A 147 -2.48 0.10 -17.12
CA GLY A 147 -3.51 -0.80 -16.62
C GLY A 147 -4.00 -0.41 -15.22
N TRP A 148 -5.32 -0.49 -15.05
CA TRP A 148 -6.02 -0.14 -13.81
C TRP A 148 -6.26 -1.33 -12.87
N ARG A 149 -5.44 -2.38 -13.01
CA ARG A 149 -5.50 -3.54 -12.12
C ARG A 149 -4.81 -3.22 -10.79
N MET A 150 -5.37 -3.78 -9.72
CA MET A 150 -4.73 -3.69 -8.41
C MET A 150 -3.53 -4.63 -8.38
N ASP A 151 -2.37 -4.05 -8.13
CA ASP A 151 -1.10 -4.77 -8.10
C ASP A 151 -0.38 -4.58 -6.76
N VAL A 152 0.51 -5.52 -6.43
CA VAL A 152 1.31 -5.51 -5.21
C VAL A 152 2.23 -4.30 -5.10
N SER A 153 2.52 -3.60 -6.20
CA SER A 153 3.25 -2.32 -6.17
C SER A 153 2.69 -1.33 -5.14
N VAL A 154 1.36 -1.29 -4.93
CA VAL A 154 0.72 -0.41 -3.94
C VAL A 154 1.27 -0.66 -2.52
N ILE A 155 1.28 -1.92 -2.07
CA ILE A 155 1.79 -2.27 -0.74
C ILE A 155 3.32 -2.22 -0.69
N LEU A 156 4.01 -2.51 -1.79
CA LEU A 156 5.47 -2.39 -1.86
C LEU A 156 5.95 -0.95 -1.71
N MET A 157 5.23 0.04 -2.26
CA MET A 157 5.52 1.46 -2.06
C MET A 157 5.41 1.86 -0.59
N MET A 158 4.36 1.39 0.10
CA MET A 158 4.17 1.67 1.53
C MET A 158 5.23 0.99 2.37
N ASN A 159 5.56 -0.27 2.06
CA ASN A 159 6.61 -1.01 2.74
C ASN A 159 7.98 -0.41 2.50
N PHE A 160 8.27 0.13 1.31
CA PHE A 160 9.49 0.87 1.05
C PHE A 160 9.67 1.99 2.09
N CYS A 161 8.68 2.86 2.25
CA CYS A 161 8.74 3.95 3.23
C CYS A 161 8.92 3.42 4.67
N LYS A 162 8.13 2.41 5.07
CA LYS A 162 8.16 1.83 6.42
C LYS A 162 9.50 1.15 6.75
N LEU A 163 10.05 0.39 5.81
CA LEU A 163 11.27 -0.40 5.96
C LEU A 163 12.52 0.48 5.93
N VAL A 164 12.54 1.47 5.02
CA VAL A 164 13.63 2.45 4.96
C VAL A 164 13.63 3.31 6.21
N SER A 165 12.47 3.88 6.61
CA SER A 165 12.36 4.67 7.84
C SER A 165 12.83 3.86 9.06
N PHE A 166 12.37 2.61 9.17
CA PHE A 166 12.83 1.69 10.22
C PHE A 166 14.36 1.54 10.26
N ALA A 167 15.01 1.35 9.12
CA ALA A 167 16.46 1.16 9.06
C ALA A 167 17.22 2.44 9.46
N PHE A 168 16.73 3.62 9.08
CA PHE A 168 17.28 4.90 9.54
C PHE A 168 17.11 5.08 11.06
N CYS A 169 15.91 4.84 11.60
CA CYS A 169 15.64 4.89 13.04
C CYS A 169 16.49 3.87 13.83
N TYR A 170 16.77 2.69 13.24
CA TYR A 170 17.65 1.68 13.83
C TYR A 170 19.12 2.10 13.83
N SER A 171 19.57 2.82 12.80
CA SER A 171 20.89 3.45 12.75
C SER A 171 21.04 4.56 13.79
N ASP A 172 20.01 5.41 13.91
CA ASP A 172 20.00 6.53 14.87
C ASP A 172 20.07 6.06 16.33
N GLY A 173 19.60 4.84 16.63
CA GLY A 173 19.71 4.23 17.96
C GLY A 173 21.14 4.01 18.48
N PHE A 174 22.18 4.23 17.67
CA PHE A 174 23.59 4.16 18.06
C PHE A 174 24.29 5.53 18.16
N LYS A 175 23.67 6.60 17.63
CA LYS A 175 24.28 7.93 17.65
C LYS A 175 24.18 8.55 19.05
N ASP A 176 25.11 9.44 19.37
CA ASP A 176 25.01 10.27 20.58
C ASP A 176 23.74 11.14 20.47
N GLU A 177 22.94 11.20 21.54
CA GLU A 177 21.73 12.01 21.61
C GLU A 177 22.01 13.48 21.24
N LYS A 178 23.21 14.00 21.52
CA LYS A 178 23.59 15.37 21.15
C LYS A 178 23.63 15.62 19.64
N GLN A 179 23.75 14.56 18.84
CA GLN A 179 23.78 14.62 17.37
C GLN A 179 22.41 14.40 16.74
N LEU A 180 21.38 14.09 17.54
CA LEU A 180 20.04 13.79 17.09
C LEU A 180 19.12 14.99 17.30
N SER A 181 18.22 15.24 16.35
CA SER A 181 17.08 16.11 16.59
C SER A 181 16.14 15.51 17.64
N GLU A 182 15.26 16.32 18.24
CA GLU A 182 14.28 15.80 19.21
C GLU A 182 13.39 14.70 18.62
N ASP A 183 12.97 14.85 17.36
CA ASP A 183 12.18 13.86 16.64
C ASP A 183 12.95 12.53 16.43
N GLN A 184 14.22 12.62 16.05
CA GLN A 184 15.08 11.43 15.92
C GLN A 184 15.31 10.76 17.26
N LYS A 185 15.49 11.53 18.34
CA LYS A 185 15.63 10.96 19.69
C LYS A 185 14.40 10.16 20.07
N GLU A 186 13.21 10.66 19.80
CA GLU A 186 11.96 9.99 20.13
C GLU A 186 11.78 8.69 19.31
N ARG A 187 12.06 8.74 18.01
CA ARG A 187 11.79 7.63 17.07
C ARG A 187 12.90 6.58 16.99
N ARG A 188 14.06 6.81 17.62
CA ARG A 188 15.22 5.91 17.53
C ARG A 188 14.92 4.51 18.03
N ILE A 189 15.43 3.51 17.31
CA ILE A 189 15.25 2.10 17.64
C ILE A 189 16.54 1.58 18.30
N GLN A 190 16.53 1.52 19.62
CA GLN A 190 17.70 1.12 20.41
C GLN A 190 18.01 -0.38 20.33
N LYS A 191 17.04 -1.23 20.02
CA LYS A 191 17.25 -2.68 19.88
C LYS A 191 16.46 -3.18 18.69
N LEU A 192 17.08 -4.07 17.91
CA LEU A 192 16.35 -4.73 16.82
C LEU A 192 15.20 -5.54 17.44
N PRO A 193 13.94 -5.28 17.07
CA PRO A 193 12.81 -6.05 17.57
C PRO A 193 12.91 -7.48 17.08
N ASN A 194 12.23 -8.40 17.76
CA ASN A 194 12.14 -9.76 17.25
C ASN A 194 11.40 -9.79 15.91
N ILE A 195 11.68 -10.83 15.11
CA ILE A 195 11.13 -10.99 13.76
C ILE A 195 9.60 -10.95 13.76
N PHE A 196 8.94 -11.53 14.77
CA PHE A 196 7.49 -11.54 14.85
C PHE A 196 6.90 -10.13 15.02
N SER A 197 7.51 -9.30 15.87
CA SER A 197 7.09 -7.91 16.09
C SER A 197 7.34 -7.06 14.84
N PHE A 198 8.42 -7.35 14.12
CA PHE A 198 8.74 -6.70 12.85
C PHE A 198 7.73 -7.05 11.74
N PHE A 199 7.35 -8.33 11.60
CA PHE A 199 6.30 -8.72 10.66
C PHE A 199 4.93 -8.18 11.08
N SER A 200 4.64 -8.12 12.38
CA SER A 200 3.41 -7.52 12.90
C SER A 200 3.31 -6.01 12.57
N TYR A 201 4.44 -5.30 12.55
CA TYR A 201 4.52 -3.91 12.09
C TYR A 201 4.17 -3.77 10.62
N ILE A 202 4.74 -4.61 9.76
CA ILE A 202 4.49 -4.55 8.32
C ILE A 202 3.06 -4.97 8.00
N ASN A 203 2.60 -6.09 8.54
CA ASN A 203 1.26 -6.64 8.37
C ASN A 203 0.23 -6.03 9.33
N PHE A 204 0.44 -4.80 9.78
CA PHE A 204 -0.51 -4.16 10.68
C PHE A 204 -1.87 -4.02 9.98
N LEU A 205 -2.93 -4.57 10.59
CA LEU A 205 -4.30 -4.60 10.08
C LEU A 205 -4.75 -3.26 9.45
N GLY A 206 -4.47 -2.13 10.09
CA GLY A 206 -4.90 -0.81 9.63
C GLY A 206 -4.18 -0.27 8.40
N SER A 207 -3.07 -0.89 7.97
CA SER A 207 -2.30 -0.46 6.80
C SER A 207 -1.87 -1.61 5.88
N ALA A 208 -2.41 -2.81 6.08
CA ALA A 208 -1.92 -4.00 5.39
C ALA A 208 -2.29 -4.00 3.89
N ILE A 209 -3.39 -3.35 3.50
CA ILE A 209 -3.82 -3.30 2.09
C ILE A 209 -3.34 -2.01 1.46
N ALA A 210 -3.90 -0.89 1.93
CA ALA A 210 -3.48 0.44 1.57
C ALA A 210 -3.79 1.34 2.77
N GLY A 211 -2.76 1.91 3.38
CA GLY A 211 -2.89 2.80 4.52
C GLY A 211 -1.68 3.71 4.66
N PRO A 212 -1.77 4.77 5.46
CA PRO A 212 -0.66 5.69 5.63
C PRO A 212 0.58 4.96 6.14
N THR A 213 1.74 5.43 5.72
CA THR A 213 3.01 5.01 6.30
C THR A 213 3.15 5.65 7.67
N PHE A 214 3.61 4.88 8.64
CA PHE A 214 3.88 5.33 10.02
C PHE A 214 5.16 4.66 10.50
N ASP A 215 5.78 5.23 11.52
CA ASP A 215 7.04 4.72 12.03
C ASP A 215 6.84 3.58 13.02
N TYR A 216 7.89 2.77 13.16
CA TYR A 216 7.88 1.64 14.08
C TYR A 216 7.69 2.07 15.54
N TYR A 217 8.17 3.26 15.92
CA TYR A 217 7.93 3.83 17.25
C TYR A 217 6.44 4.02 17.55
N GLU A 218 5.70 4.61 16.61
CA GLU A 218 4.25 4.84 16.74
C GLU A 218 3.50 3.50 16.80
N PHE A 219 3.91 2.54 15.96
CA PHE A 219 3.40 1.18 16.00
C PHE A 219 3.66 0.46 17.33
N ASP A 220 4.89 0.49 17.84
CA ASP A 220 5.24 -0.19 19.10
C ASP A 220 4.45 0.39 20.27
N ASN A 221 4.23 1.70 20.28
CA ASN A 221 3.41 2.34 21.30
C ASN A 221 1.93 1.95 21.17
N PHE A 222 1.38 1.94 19.95
CA PHE A 222 -0.03 1.56 19.70
C PHE A 222 -0.30 0.08 20.01
N ILE A 223 0.58 -0.81 19.58
CA ILE A 223 0.35 -2.26 19.71
C ILE A 223 0.53 -2.73 21.15
N ASN A 224 1.43 -2.09 21.91
CA ASN A 224 1.67 -2.37 23.33
C ASN A 224 0.87 -1.48 24.30
N LEU A 225 0.03 -0.56 23.80
CA LEU A 225 -0.73 0.39 24.61
C LEU A 225 0.16 1.23 25.56
N LYS A 226 1.26 1.78 25.04
CA LYS A 226 2.20 2.65 25.77
C LYS A 226 1.98 4.13 25.45
N ASN A 227 2.49 5.01 26.30
CA ASN A 227 2.50 6.47 26.10
C ASN A 227 1.08 7.01 25.79
N GLY A 228 0.93 7.81 24.74
CA GLY A 228 -0.35 8.35 24.29
C GLY A 228 -1.41 7.30 23.90
N TYR A 229 -1.02 6.03 23.76
CA TYR A 229 -1.93 4.92 23.44
C TYR A 229 -2.34 4.08 24.65
N ALA A 230 -1.94 4.46 25.87
CA ALA A 230 -2.40 3.76 27.08
C ALA A 230 -3.92 3.87 27.28
N ASN A 231 -4.48 5.05 26.97
CA ASN A 231 -5.91 5.36 27.12
C ASN A 231 -6.48 5.87 25.79
N ILE A 232 -6.65 4.97 24.83
CA ILE A 232 -7.22 5.31 23.51
C ILE A 232 -8.69 5.69 23.71
N PRO A 233 -9.14 6.88 23.26
CA PRO A 233 -10.54 7.28 23.33
C PRO A 233 -11.41 6.36 22.46
N HIS A 234 -12.71 6.34 22.75
CA HIS A 234 -13.62 5.44 22.06
C HIS A 234 -13.77 5.84 20.57
N PRO A 235 -13.43 4.97 19.60
CA PRO A 235 -13.21 5.38 18.21
C PRO A 235 -14.50 5.54 17.37
N ILE A 236 -15.67 5.11 17.89
CA ILE A 236 -16.92 5.04 17.09
C ILE A 236 -17.27 6.37 16.42
N LEU A 237 -17.21 7.49 17.16
CA LEU A 237 -17.62 8.77 16.61
C LEU A 237 -16.68 9.22 15.48
N ASP A 238 -15.37 9.09 15.69
CA ASP A 238 -14.36 9.42 14.68
C ASP A 238 -14.47 8.52 13.45
N THR A 239 -14.77 7.22 13.64
CA THR A 239 -15.02 6.29 12.55
C THR A 239 -16.22 6.71 11.70
N PHE A 240 -17.37 7.04 12.31
CA PHE A 240 -18.55 7.48 11.56
C PHE A 240 -18.32 8.83 10.87
N LYS A 241 -17.59 9.74 11.50
CA LYS A 241 -17.18 11.02 10.89
C LYS A 241 -16.33 10.79 9.64
N ASN A 242 -15.29 9.96 9.74
CA ASN A 242 -14.40 9.66 8.61
C ASN A 242 -15.13 8.89 7.51
N LEU A 243 -16.01 7.96 7.86
CA LEU A 243 -16.86 7.25 6.89
C LEU A 243 -17.79 8.23 6.15
N GLY A 244 -18.40 9.17 6.87
CA GLY A 244 -19.22 10.24 6.27
C GLY A 244 -18.43 11.10 5.28
N ILE A 245 -17.22 11.53 5.67
CA ILE A 245 -16.33 12.28 4.78
C ILE A 245 -15.97 11.45 3.53
N GLY A 246 -15.64 10.16 3.71
CA GLY A 246 -15.34 9.24 2.61
C GLY A 246 -16.51 9.08 1.64
N MET A 247 -17.74 8.95 2.14
CA MET A 247 -18.95 8.88 1.31
C MET A 247 -19.20 10.16 0.53
N VAL A 248 -18.91 11.33 1.13
CA VAL A 248 -19.01 12.62 0.42
C VAL A 248 -17.99 12.70 -0.71
N TYR A 249 -16.74 12.30 -0.46
CA TYR A 249 -15.73 12.26 -1.53
C TYR A 249 -16.13 11.29 -2.64
N LEU A 250 -16.59 10.09 -2.29
CA LEU A 250 -17.06 9.11 -3.28
C LEU A 250 -18.24 9.65 -4.10
N PHE A 251 -19.17 10.37 -3.48
CA PHE A 251 -20.28 11.01 -4.18
C PHE A 251 -19.81 12.10 -5.14
N ILE A 252 -18.88 12.95 -4.69
CA ILE A 252 -18.29 14.00 -5.53
C ILE A 252 -17.56 13.37 -6.71
N THR A 253 -16.72 12.37 -6.48
CA THR A 253 -15.96 11.73 -7.57
C THR A 253 -16.90 11.04 -8.56
N ALA A 254 -17.91 10.31 -8.09
CA ALA A 254 -18.85 9.61 -8.97
C ALA A 254 -19.80 10.53 -9.75
N ARG A 255 -20.14 11.73 -9.24
CA ARG A 255 -21.19 12.59 -9.84
C ARG A 255 -20.68 13.89 -10.45
N VAL A 256 -19.56 14.41 -9.96
CA VAL A 256 -19.00 15.70 -10.38
C VAL A 256 -17.91 15.48 -11.44
N LEU A 257 -16.95 14.58 -11.21
CA LEU A 257 -15.84 14.37 -12.15
C LEU A 257 -16.27 14.03 -13.59
N PRO A 258 -17.31 13.21 -13.85
CA PRO A 258 -17.73 12.92 -15.22
C PRO A 258 -18.12 14.16 -16.04
N LYS A 259 -18.45 15.29 -15.38
CA LYS A 259 -18.84 16.54 -16.03
C LYS A 259 -17.66 17.38 -16.52
N PHE A 260 -16.43 17.00 -16.22
CA PHE A 260 -15.21 17.72 -16.57
C PHE A 260 -14.32 16.89 -17.50
N PRO A 261 -14.74 16.64 -18.77
CA PRO A 261 -13.91 15.91 -19.72
C PRO A 261 -12.62 16.69 -20.04
N LEU A 262 -11.49 15.99 -20.13
CA LEU A 262 -10.21 16.62 -20.47
C LEU A 262 -10.24 17.22 -21.89
N GLU A 263 -10.98 16.63 -22.82
CA GLU A 263 -11.08 17.11 -24.19
C GLU A 263 -11.49 18.60 -24.28
N HIS A 264 -12.27 19.08 -23.32
CA HIS A 264 -12.64 20.49 -23.24
C HIS A 264 -11.42 21.41 -23.05
N VAL A 265 -10.34 20.96 -22.41
CA VAL A 265 -9.09 21.74 -22.26
C VAL A 265 -8.47 22.08 -23.63
N LEU A 266 -8.75 21.28 -24.66
CA LEU A 266 -8.25 21.49 -26.01
C LEU A 266 -9.15 22.41 -26.85
N THR A 267 -10.33 22.83 -26.35
CA THR A 267 -11.28 23.64 -27.12
C THR A 267 -10.98 25.14 -27.00
N PRO A 268 -11.36 25.95 -28.02
CA PRO A 268 -11.28 27.40 -27.93
C PRO A 268 -12.10 27.98 -26.76
N GLU A 269 -13.23 27.34 -26.41
CA GLU A 269 -14.09 27.75 -25.30
C GLU A 269 -13.36 27.73 -23.96
N TYR A 270 -12.51 26.73 -23.72
CA TYR A 270 -11.64 26.71 -22.55
C TYR A 270 -10.58 27.82 -22.61
N GLY A 271 -10.08 28.13 -23.80
CA GLY A 271 -9.16 29.24 -24.07
C GLY A 271 -9.72 30.61 -23.67
N ASP A 272 -11.05 30.78 -23.73
CA ASP A 272 -11.73 32.03 -23.38
C ASP A 272 -12.08 32.15 -21.89
N LEU A 273 -11.92 31.08 -21.11
CA LEU A 273 -12.16 31.11 -19.66
C LEU A 273 -11.15 32.02 -18.93
N ASN A 274 -11.61 32.60 -17.81
CA ASN A 274 -10.72 33.31 -16.89
C ASN A 274 -9.71 32.35 -16.22
N LEU A 275 -8.62 32.88 -15.69
CA LEU A 275 -7.52 32.08 -15.13
C LEU A 275 -7.98 31.14 -14.00
N LEU A 276 -8.86 31.60 -13.11
CA LEU A 276 -9.34 30.80 -11.98
C LEU A 276 -10.18 29.61 -12.47
N SER A 277 -11.09 29.84 -13.40
CA SER A 277 -11.92 28.80 -14.02
C SER A 277 -11.07 27.79 -14.77
N LYS A 278 -10.01 28.22 -15.47
CA LYS A 278 -9.03 27.32 -16.11
C LYS A 278 -8.34 26.43 -15.09
N VAL A 279 -7.80 27.01 -14.02
CA VAL A 279 -7.10 26.26 -12.97
C VAL A 279 -8.04 25.24 -12.31
N VAL A 280 -9.26 25.65 -11.94
CA VAL A 280 -10.23 24.76 -11.31
C VAL A 280 -10.66 23.64 -12.26
N TYR A 281 -11.04 23.98 -13.49
CA TYR A 281 -11.46 22.99 -14.49
C TYR A 281 -10.34 22.00 -14.79
N TYR A 282 -9.11 22.48 -15.01
CA TYR A 282 -7.96 21.63 -15.28
C TYR A 282 -7.65 20.67 -14.13
N ASN A 283 -7.70 21.14 -12.88
CA ASN A 283 -7.50 20.27 -11.72
C ASN A 283 -8.61 19.22 -11.58
N LEU A 284 -9.87 19.54 -11.90
CA LEU A 284 -10.95 18.55 -11.90
C LEU A 284 -10.85 17.57 -13.07
N ALA A 285 -10.46 18.07 -14.24
CA ALA A 285 -10.32 17.28 -15.45
C ALA A 285 -9.11 16.35 -15.41
N ILE A 286 -7.99 16.74 -14.78
CA ILE A 286 -6.81 15.86 -14.65
C ILE A 286 -7.05 14.70 -13.68
N ILE A 287 -7.85 14.93 -12.62
CA ILE A 287 -8.31 13.84 -11.73
C ILE A 287 -9.13 12.82 -12.53
N LYS A 288 -9.88 13.26 -13.54
CA LYS A 288 -10.62 12.38 -14.46
C LYS A 288 -9.72 11.74 -15.52
N LEU A 289 -8.72 12.45 -16.03
CA LEU A 289 -7.80 11.95 -17.07
C LEU A 289 -7.07 10.67 -16.63
N GLU A 290 -6.68 10.60 -15.35
CA GLU A 290 -6.14 9.38 -14.78
C GLU A 290 -7.09 8.20 -14.96
N GLN A 291 -8.41 8.40 -14.96
CA GLN A 291 -9.44 7.36 -15.12
C GLN A 291 -9.75 7.02 -16.59
N ASP A 292 -9.78 8.03 -17.48
CA ASP A 292 -10.21 7.87 -18.89
C ASP A 292 -9.11 7.33 -19.83
N ILE A 293 -7.82 7.65 -19.64
CA ILE A 293 -6.71 7.11 -20.46
C ILE A 293 -6.59 5.58 -20.32
N MET A 294 -7.14 5.01 -19.25
CA MET A 294 -6.99 3.59 -18.88
C MET A 294 -8.13 2.68 -19.32
N GLN A 295 -9.13 3.19 -20.04
CA GLN A 295 -10.17 2.36 -20.69
C GLN A 295 -9.93 2.13 -22.18
N VAL A 296 -8.96 2.83 -22.78
CA VAL A 296 -8.66 2.78 -24.22
C VAL A 296 -7.37 1.99 -24.51
N GLY A 297 -6.66 1.53 -23.47
CA GLY A 297 -5.42 0.72 -23.55
C GLY A 297 -5.68 -0.78 -23.46
#